data_AF-A0A0M9AFX2-F1
#
_entry.id   AF-A0A0M9AFX2-F1
#
_cell.length_a   1.000
_cell.length_b   1.000
_cell.length_c   1.000
_cell.angle_alpha   90.00
_cell.angle_beta   90.00
_cell.angle_gamma   90.00
#
_symmetry.space_group_name_H-M   'P 1'
#
loop_
_entity.id
_entity.type
_entity.pdbx_description
1 polymer ?
#
loop_
_entity_poly.entity_id
_entity_poly.type
_entity_poly.pdbx_seq_one_letter_code
_entity_poly.pdbx_strand_id
1 'polypeptide(L)'
;MEEKRRVLEMLQAGSIGVEEAMDLLSALEGTRPEPRPPARLLKVRVEAEEEGRAVKVHLNLPLALAPLVESFLPEEAKLTLGRQGVNLKDLLALLKEGVPEGKLVEVEAEEEEGPVRILVEVV
;
A
#
# COMPACT_ATOMS: atom_id res chain seq x y z
N MET A 1 -7.41 32.99 -10.53
CA MET A 1 -8.74 33.35 -11.10
C MET A 1 -8.62 34.39 -12.22
N GLU A 2 -7.68 35.33 -12.12
CA GLU A 2 -7.45 36.38 -13.13
C GLU A 2 -7.04 35.84 -14.51
N GLU A 3 -6.20 34.80 -14.55
CA GLU A 3 -5.73 34.20 -15.81
C GLU A 3 -6.83 33.48 -16.60
N LYS A 4 -7.75 32.78 -15.92
CA LYS A 4 -8.92 32.15 -16.56
C LYS A 4 -9.84 33.19 -17.20
N ARG A 5 -10.01 34.34 -16.56
CA ARG A 5 -10.81 35.45 -17.08
C ARG A 5 -10.21 36.01 -18.37
N ARG A 6 -8.88 36.15 -18.41
CA ARG A 6 -8.15 36.62 -19.59
C ARG A 6 -8.33 35.68 -20.80
N VAL A 7 -8.30 34.37 -20.60
CA VAL A 7 -8.53 33.40 -21.69
C VAL A 7 -9.96 33.49 -22.23
N LEU A 8 -10.96 33.65 -21.35
CA LEU A 8 -12.36 33.82 -21.76
C LEU A 8 -12.61 35.14 -22.49
N GLU A 9 -11.93 36.22 -22.10
CA GLU A 9 -11.97 37.51 -22.79
C GLU A 9 -11.33 37.41 -24.18
N MET A 10 -10.23 36.67 -24.33
CA MET A 10 -9.60 36.41 -25.64
C MET A 10 -10.49 35.58 -26.57
N LEU A 11 -11.23 34.60 -26.03
CA LEU A 11 -12.21 33.82 -26.78
C LEU A 11 -13.40 34.70 -27.20
N GLN A 12 -13.90 35.54 -26.30
CA GLN A 12 -15.00 36.48 -26.59
C GLN A 12 -14.60 37.51 -27.67
N ALA A 13 -13.36 37.98 -27.64
CA ALA A 13 -12.80 38.88 -28.65
C ALA A 13 -12.48 38.17 -29.98
N GLY A 14 -12.65 36.84 -30.07
CA GLY A 14 -12.34 36.04 -31.26
C GLY A 14 -10.84 35.96 -31.58
N SER A 15 -9.98 36.30 -30.62
CA SER A 15 -8.52 36.27 -30.79
C SER A 15 -7.95 34.85 -30.70
N ILE A 16 -8.70 33.91 -30.13
CA ILE A 16 -8.38 32.49 -30.04
C ILE A 16 -9.61 31.66 -30.40
N GLY A 17 -9.39 30.45 -30.91
CA GLY A 17 -10.44 29.47 -31.17
C GLY A 17 -10.93 28.75 -29.91
N VAL A 18 -12.04 28.02 -30.02
CA VAL A 18 -12.60 27.23 -28.91
C VAL A 18 -11.61 26.16 -28.43
N GLU A 19 -10.95 25.45 -29.35
CA GLU A 19 -9.94 24.42 -29.02
C GLU A 19 -8.74 25.04 -28.27
N GLU A 20 -8.22 26.16 -28.78
CA GLU A 20 -7.06 26.84 -28.19
C GLU A 20 -7.39 27.43 -26.80
N ALA A 21 -8.62 27.91 -26.60
CA ALA A 21 -9.09 28.32 -25.28
C ALA A 21 -9.18 27.13 -24.30
N MET A 22 -9.63 25.96 -24.76
CA MET A 22 -9.70 24.74 -23.93
C MET A 22 -8.32 24.25 -23.50
N ASP A 23 -7.34 24.30 -24.40
CA ASP A 23 -5.96 23.92 -24.10
C ASP A 23 -5.33 24.87 -23.07
N LEU A 24 -5.51 26.18 -23.23
CA LEU A 24 -5.01 27.19 -22.29
C LEU A 24 -5.67 27.08 -20.92
N LEU A 25 -6.99 26.86 -20.87
CA LEU A 25 -7.71 26.67 -19.61
C LEU A 25 -7.25 25.39 -18.88
N SER A 26 -7.02 24.30 -19.61
CA SER A 26 -6.53 23.04 -19.05
C SER A 26 -5.11 23.19 -18.50
N ALA A 27 -4.23 23.90 -19.20
CA ALA A 27 -2.87 24.19 -18.74
C ALA A 27 -2.86 25.07 -17.48
N LEU A 28 -3.75 26.07 -17.40
CA LEU A 28 -3.91 26.96 -16.24
C LEU A 28 -4.52 26.28 -15.02
N GLU A 29 -5.33 25.23 -15.22
CA GLU A 29 -5.85 24.44 -14.11
C GLU A 29 -4.74 23.65 -13.41
N GLY A 30 -3.62 23.44 -14.09
CA GLY A 30 -2.55 22.56 -13.66
C GLY A 30 -3.08 21.13 -13.52
N THR A 31 -2.22 20.14 -13.72
CA THR A 31 -2.52 18.82 -13.17
C THR A 31 -2.57 18.99 -11.66
N ARG A 32 -3.77 19.23 -11.12
CA ARG A 32 -4.03 19.11 -9.70
C ARG A 32 -3.49 17.72 -9.35
N PRO A 33 -2.48 17.59 -8.47
CA PRO A 33 -2.01 16.27 -8.09
C PRO A 33 -3.26 15.53 -7.62
N GLU A 34 -3.60 14.44 -8.31
CA GLU A 34 -4.72 13.62 -7.90
C GLU A 34 -4.55 13.37 -6.41
N PRO A 35 -5.62 13.50 -5.61
CA PRO A 35 -5.54 13.21 -4.19
C PRO A 35 -4.94 11.81 -4.06
N ARG A 36 -3.69 11.76 -3.58
CA ARG A 36 -3.00 10.48 -3.42
C ARG A 36 -3.89 9.68 -2.48
N PRO A 37 -4.31 8.47 -2.89
CA PRO A 37 -5.08 7.63 -1.98
C PRO A 37 -4.31 7.51 -0.67
N PRO A 38 -5.00 7.47 0.48
CA PRO A 38 -4.34 7.29 1.77
C PRO A 38 -3.37 6.11 1.67
N ALA A 39 -2.16 6.31 2.18
CA ALA A 39 -1.12 5.31 2.08
C ALA A 39 -1.53 4.08 2.90
N ARG A 40 -1.98 3.03 2.22
CA ARG A 40 -2.31 1.74 2.83
C ARG A 40 -1.05 1.18 3.50
N LEU A 41 -1.17 0.75 4.74
CA LEU A 41 -0.11 0.17 5.56
C LEU A 41 -0.35 -1.33 5.73
N LEU A 42 0.66 -2.12 5.42
CA LEU A 42 0.75 -3.52 5.78
C LEU A 42 1.34 -3.65 7.20
N LYS A 43 0.56 -4.23 8.10
CA LYS A 43 1.03 -4.64 9.43
C LYS A 43 1.26 -6.14 9.44
N VAL A 44 2.45 -6.53 9.87
CA VAL A 44 2.84 -7.93 10.06
C VAL A 44 3.26 -8.10 11.51
N ARG A 45 2.61 -9.01 12.21
CA ARG A 45 2.96 -9.42 13.58
C ARG A 45 3.22 -10.91 13.57
N VAL A 46 4.43 -11.29 13.97
CA VAL A 46 4.83 -12.68 14.16
C VAL A 46 5.26 -12.83 15.61
N GLU A 47 4.57 -13.68 16.34
CA GLU A 47 4.92 -14.11 17.69
C GLU A 47 5.12 -15.62 17.63
N ALA A 48 6.33 -16.09 17.90
CA ALA A 48 6.66 -17.50 17.91
C ALA A 48 7.55 -17.81 19.11
N GLU A 49 7.47 -19.03 19.60
CA GLU A 49 8.39 -19.56 20.60
C GLU A 49 9.12 -20.75 19.97
N GLU A 50 10.45 -20.68 19.93
CA GLU A 50 11.30 -21.77 19.40
C GLU A 50 12.45 -21.99 20.40
N GLU A 51 12.58 -23.23 20.90
CA GLU A 51 13.60 -23.65 21.88
C GLU A 51 13.71 -22.75 23.13
N GLY A 52 12.57 -22.24 23.65
CA GLY A 52 12.52 -21.39 24.85
C GLY A 52 12.95 -19.93 24.61
N ARG A 53 13.12 -19.51 23.35
CA ARG A 53 13.27 -18.10 22.97
C ARG A 53 12.02 -17.60 22.28
N ALA A 54 11.43 -16.54 22.84
CA ALA A 54 10.32 -15.84 22.22
C ALA A 54 10.81 -14.91 21.10
N VAL A 55 10.38 -15.19 19.88
CA VAL A 55 10.58 -14.35 18.69
C VAL A 55 9.35 -13.47 18.50
N LYS A 56 9.51 -12.16 18.68
CA LYS A 56 8.45 -11.17 18.48
C LYS A 56 8.87 -10.17 17.40
N VAL A 57 8.16 -10.17 16.29
CA VAL A 57 8.45 -9.32 15.14
C VAL A 57 7.22 -8.50 14.78
N HIS A 58 7.34 -7.19 14.91
CA HIS A 58 6.29 -6.24 14.55
C HIS A 58 6.80 -5.35 13.42
N LEU A 59 6.20 -5.46 12.24
CA LEU A 59 6.50 -4.63 11.08
C LEU A 59 5.27 -3.84 10.69
N ASN A 60 5.47 -2.57 10.38
CA ASN A 60 4.43 -1.67 9.92
C ASN A 60 5.00 -0.91 8.72
N LEU A 61 4.56 -1.28 7.52
CA LEU A 61 5.20 -0.91 6.27
C LEU A 61 4.15 -0.40 5.29
N PRO A 62 4.41 0.66 4.52
CA PRO A 62 3.55 1.01 3.39
C PRO A 62 3.37 -0.18 2.45
N LEU A 63 2.17 -0.36 1.91
CA LEU A 63 1.87 -1.43 0.94
C LEU A 63 2.77 -1.34 -0.30
N ALA A 64 3.26 -0.15 -0.65
CA ALA A 64 4.25 0.02 -1.70
C ALA A 64 5.58 -0.73 -1.44
N LEU A 65 5.93 -0.98 -0.16
CA LEU A 65 7.12 -1.70 0.27
C LEU A 65 6.85 -3.19 0.56
N ALA A 66 5.61 -3.64 0.40
CA ALA A 66 5.24 -5.04 0.57
C ALA A 66 6.19 -6.04 -0.13
N PRO A 67 6.61 -5.83 -1.40
CA PRO A 67 7.50 -6.79 -2.07
C PRO A 67 8.85 -7.00 -1.37
N LEU A 68 9.25 -6.08 -0.49
CA LEU A 68 10.50 -6.13 0.27
C LEU A 68 10.31 -6.69 1.69
N VAL A 69 9.09 -7.05 2.11
CA VAL A 69 8.80 -7.46 3.49
C VAL A 69 9.65 -8.66 3.94
N GLU A 70 9.91 -9.61 3.05
CA GLU A 70 10.79 -10.75 3.33
C GLU A 70 12.20 -10.30 3.70
N SER A 71 12.73 -9.23 3.09
CA SER A 71 14.08 -8.75 3.40
C SER A 71 14.17 -8.15 4.80
N PHE A 72 13.05 -7.69 5.37
CA PHE A 72 12.99 -7.10 6.71
C PHE A 72 12.63 -8.10 7.81
N LEU A 73 12.17 -9.30 7.45
CA LEU A 73 11.88 -10.35 8.42
C LEU A 73 13.18 -11.09 8.79
N PRO A 74 13.42 -11.36 10.08
CA PRO A 74 14.52 -12.21 10.52
C PRO A 74 14.33 -13.66 10.01
N GLU A 75 15.41 -14.44 9.92
CA GLU A 75 15.37 -15.79 9.34
C GLU A 75 14.44 -16.72 10.11
N GLU A 76 14.39 -16.59 11.44
CA GLU A 76 13.51 -17.36 12.32
C GLU A 76 12.04 -17.13 11.94
N ALA A 77 11.63 -15.87 11.75
CA ALA A 77 10.26 -15.55 11.35
C ALA A 77 9.90 -16.08 9.95
N LYS A 78 10.87 -16.12 9.01
CA LYS A 78 10.65 -16.71 7.69
C LYS A 78 10.42 -18.21 7.75
N LEU A 79 11.22 -18.90 8.57
CA LEU A 79 11.09 -20.33 8.78
C LEU A 79 9.72 -20.66 9.39
N THR A 80 9.29 -19.91 10.42
CA THR A 80 7.97 -20.09 11.03
C THR A 80 6.83 -19.87 10.02
N LEU A 81 6.89 -18.79 9.23
CA LEU A 81 5.91 -18.52 8.17
C LEU A 81 5.87 -19.66 7.13
N GLY A 82 7.04 -20.14 6.71
CA GLY A 82 7.17 -21.24 5.76
C GLY A 82 6.60 -22.56 6.27
N ARG A 83 6.85 -22.91 7.53
CA ARG A 83 6.29 -24.11 8.18
C ARG A 83 4.76 -24.10 8.22
N GLN A 84 4.19 -22.92 8.46
CA GLN A 84 2.75 -22.70 8.46
C GLN A 84 2.15 -22.56 7.04
N GLY A 85 2.96 -22.68 5.98
CA GLY A 85 2.52 -22.57 4.60
C GLY A 85 2.11 -21.15 4.19
N VAL A 86 2.50 -20.13 4.96
CA VAL A 86 2.15 -18.73 4.70
C VAL A 86 3.20 -18.10 3.79
N ASN A 87 2.83 -17.89 2.52
CA ASN A 87 3.68 -17.18 1.56
C ASN A 87 3.26 -15.71 1.43
N LEU A 88 4.07 -14.81 1.97
CA LEU A 88 3.84 -13.38 1.89
C LEU A 88 3.80 -12.89 0.44
N LYS A 89 4.66 -13.38 -0.46
CA LYS A 89 4.64 -12.94 -1.87
C LYS A 89 3.32 -13.21 -2.57
N ASP A 90 2.74 -14.39 -2.33
CA ASP A 90 1.48 -14.79 -2.97
C ASP A 90 0.32 -13.94 -2.44
N LEU A 91 0.29 -13.69 -1.13
CA LEU A 91 -0.66 -12.78 -0.51
C LEU A 91 -0.53 -11.37 -1.10
N LEU A 92 0.70 -10.88 -1.28
CA LEU A 92 0.97 -9.55 -1.83
C LEU A 92 0.65 -9.44 -3.33
N ALA A 93 0.76 -10.53 -4.09
CA ALA A 93 0.35 -10.57 -5.48
C ALA A 93 -1.17 -10.41 -5.60
N LEU A 94 -1.93 -11.11 -4.76
CA LEU A 94 -3.38 -10.97 -4.65
C LEU A 94 -3.81 -9.57 -4.18
N LEU A 95 -2.99 -8.90 -3.36
CA LEU A 95 -3.27 -7.55 -2.85
C LEU A 95 -3.25 -6.45 -3.92
N LYS A 96 -2.47 -6.63 -4.98
CA LYS A 96 -2.39 -5.65 -6.09
C LYS A 96 -3.70 -5.51 -6.86
N GLU A 97 -4.59 -6.51 -6.77
CA GLU A 97 -5.85 -6.55 -7.53
C GLU A 97 -7.03 -5.83 -6.83
N GLY A 98 -6.80 -5.15 -5.70
CA GLY A 98 -7.78 -4.24 -5.10
C GLY A 98 -8.48 -4.74 -3.84
N VAL A 99 -7.75 -5.41 -2.95
CA VAL A 99 -8.32 -5.92 -1.68
C VAL A 99 -8.77 -4.76 -0.77
N PRO A 100 -9.88 -4.90 -0.03
CA PRO A 100 -10.31 -3.95 1.00
C PRO A 100 -9.34 -3.84 2.20
N GLU A 101 -9.48 -2.80 3.00
CA GLU A 101 -8.81 -2.67 4.31
C GLU A 101 -9.30 -3.78 5.26
N GLY A 102 -8.40 -4.37 6.06
CA GLY A 102 -8.73 -5.39 7.04
C GLY A 102 -7.67 -6.48 7.25
N LYS A 103 -8.04 -7.49 8.04
CA LYS A 103 -7.22 -8.69 8.31
C LYS A 103 -7.11 -9.54 7.04
N LEU A 104 -5.88 -9.88 6.66
CA LEU A 104 -5.60 -10.74 5.51
C LEU A 104 -5.35 -12.18 5.94
N VAL A 105 -4.54 -12.35 6.99
CA VAL A 105 -4.15 -13.66 7.52
C VAL A 105 -4.07 -13.58 9.03
N GLU A 106 -4.65 -14.58 9.68
CA GLU A 106 -4.55 -14.80 11.12
C GLU A 106 -4.35 -16.30 11.33
N VAL A 107 -3.16 -16.68 11.81
CA VAL A 107 -2.79 -18.07 12.08
C VAL A 107 -2.43 -18.16 13.55
N GLU A 108 -3.06 -19.10 14.24
CA GLU A 108 -2.76 -19.50 15.60
C GLU A 108 -2.55 -21.01 15.60
N ALA A 109 -1.35 -21.45 16.00
CA ALA A 109 -0.97 -22.85 16.04
C ALA A 109 -0.25 -23.16 17.36
N GLU A 110 -0.50 -24.34 17.91
CA GLU A 110 0.26 -24.91 19.02
C GLU A 110 1.14 -26.02 18.45
N GLU A 111 2.43 -25.73 18.25
CA GLU A 111 3.41 -26.73 17.81
C GLU A 111 4.17 -27.29 19.02
N GLU A 112 4.82 -28.45 18.80
CA GLU A 112 5.67 -29.10 19.80
C GLU A 112 6.84 -28.21 20.25
N GLU A 113 7.24 -27.25 19.40
CA GLU A 113 8.28 -26.26 19.65
C GLU A 113 7.78 -24.97 20.34
N GLY A 114 6.46 -24.78 20.44
CA GLY A 114 5.82 -23.65 21.12
C GLY A 114 4.59 -23.09 20.40
N PRO A 115 3.84 -22.17 21.04
CA PRO A 115 2.71 -21.48 20.40
C PRO A 115 3.20 -20.47 19.37
N VAL A 116 2.56 -20.46 18.20
CA VAL A 116 2.85 -19.56 17.07
C VAL A 116 1.60 -18.76 16.74
N ARG A 117 1.76 -17.44 16.66
CA ARG A 117 0.72 -16.49 16.25
C ARG A 117 1.24 -15.55 15.17
N ILE A 118 0.58 -15.57 14.02
CA ILE A 118 0.91 -14.72 12.87
C ILE A 118 -0.34 -13.91 12.51
N LEU A 119 -0.20 -12.60 12.45
CA LEU A 119 -1.25 -11.68 12.00
C LEU A 119 -0.72 -10.77 10.90
N VAL A 120 -1.41 -10.75 9.77
CA VAL A 120 -1.15 -9.85 8.64
C VAL A 120 -2.42 -9.08 8.33
N GLU A 121 -2.36 -7.76 8.36
CA GLU A 121 -3.50 -6.89 8.07
C GLU A 121 -3.08 -5.69 7.20
N VAL A 122 -4.02 -5.13 6.45
CA VAL A 122 -3.84 -3.87 5.70
C VAL A 122 -4.76 -2.81 6.28
N VAL A 123 -4.20 -1.67 6.64
CA VAL A 123 -4.86 -0.55 7.33
C VAL A 123 -4.62 0.76 6.59
#